data_AF-A0A0G1D5N8-F1
#
_entry.id   AF-A0A0G1D5N8-F1
#
_cell.length_a   1.000
_cell.length_b   1.000
_cell.length_c   1.000
_cell.angle_alpha   90.00
_cell.angle_beta   90.00
_cell.angle_gamma   90.00
#
_symmetry.space_group_name_H-M   'P 1'
#
loop_
_entity.id
_entity.type
_entity.pdbx_description
1 polymer ?
#
loop_
_entity_poly.entity_id
_entity_poly.type
_entity_poly.pdbx_seq_one_letter_code
_entity_poly.pdbx_strand_id
1 'polypeptide(L)'
;MRQHNKSKATVITIDAAGRSLGRVASEAAIKLRGKHLASFAANKVPLLEVQVINIDKVRFTGSKLDTKKYYHFSGYPGGLRQTSLRQEFAKNPARLFRRIVKQMLPKNKLNSVLLNNLTISQSRTE
;
A
#
# COMPACT_ATOMS: atom_id res chain seq x y z
N MET A 1 -23.37 10.48 -2.24
CA MET A 1 -22.72 9.41 -1.45
C MET A 1 -22.95 8.08 -2.16
N ARG A 2 -21.90 7.43 -2.70
CA ARG A 2 -22.06 6.19 -3.48
C ARG A 2 -22.14 4.98 -2.54
N GLN A 3 -23.31 4.35 -2.47
CA GLN A 3 -23.53 3.11 -1.74
C GLN A 3 -22.65 2.00 -2.33
N HIS A 4 -21.78 1.41 -1.51
CA HIS A 4 -21.08 0.18 -1.87
C HIS A 4 -21.94 -0.98 -1.40
N ASN A 5 -22.69 -1.57 -2.33
CA ASN A 5 -23.39 -2.82 -2.09
C ASN A 5 -22.32 -3.92 -1.95
N LYS A 6 -21.95 -4.27 -0.72
CA LYS A 6 -20.87 -5.22 -0.39
C LYS A 6 -21.39 -6.65 -0.61
N SER A 7 -21.60 -7.02 -1.88
CA SER A 7 -21.69 -8.42 -2.30
C SER A 7 -20.37 -9.13 -1.94
N LYS A 8 -20.43 -10.41 -1.56
CA LYS A 8 -19.28 -11.24 -1.09
C LYS A 8 -18.04 -11.03 -1.96
N ALA A 9 -17.18 -10.08 -1.58
CA ALA A 9 -15.90 -9.86 -2.25
C ALA A 9 -14.89 -10.84 -1.68
N THR A 10 -14.16 -11.52 -2.56
CA THR A 10 -13.09 -12.43 -2.15
C THR A 10 -12.00 -11.61 -1.45
N VAL A 11 -11.71 -11.93 -0.19
CA VAL A 11 -10.66 -11.27 0.59
C VAL A 11 -9.38 -12.08 0.50
N ILE A 12 -8.29 -11.44 0.08
CA ILE A 12 -6.95 -12.03 0.02
C ILE A 12 -6.11 -11.42 1.15
N THR A 13 -5.72 -12.26 2.11
CA THR A 13 -4.88 -11.84 3.23
C THR A 13 -3.42 -12.09 2.93
N ILE A 14 -2.58 -11.08 3.16
CA ILE A 14 -1.11 -11.15 3.01
C ILE A 14 -0.48 -10.83 4.36
N ASP A 15 0.28 -11.78 4.89
CA ASP A 15 1.11 -11.54 6.07
C ASP A 15 2.42 -10.84 5.67
N ALA A 16 2.69 -9.71 6.34
CA ALA A 16 3.87 -8.90 6.10
C ALA A 16 5.01 -9.19 7.10
N ALA A 17 4.77 -9.98 8.15
CA ALA A 17 5.75 -10.28 9.19
C ALA A 17 7.02 -10.93 8.62
N GLY A 18 8.20 -10.36 8.95
CA GLY A 18 9.50 -10.88 8.52
C GLY A 18 9.80 -10.73 7.01
N ARG A 19 8.85 -10.27 6.21
CA ARG A 19 9.01 -10.09 4.76
C ARG A 19 9.49 -8.69 4.42
N SER A 20 10.21 -8.58 3.30
CA SER A 20 10.67 -7.28 2.78
C SER A 20 9.50 -6.41 2.34
N LEU A 21 9.40 -5.19 2.88
CA LEU A 21 8.31 -4.23 2.59
C LEU A 21 7.97 -4.10 1.10
N GLY A 22 9.00 -3.98 0.25
CA GLY A 22 8.82 -3.82 -1.20
C GLY A 22 8.25 -5.06 -1.90
N ARG A 23 8.59 -6.26 -1.43
CA ARG A 23 8.06 -7.51 -1.99
C ARG A 23 6.59 -7.68 -1.64
N VAL A 24 6.23 -7.41 -0.39
CA VAL A 24 4.82 -7.42 0.07
C VAL A 24 4.00 -6.39 -0.69
N ALA A 25 4.53 -5.18 -0.90
CA ALA A 25 3.84 -4.14 -1.67
C ALA A 25 3.62 -4.54 -3.14
N SER A 26 4.60 -5.18 -3.77
CA SER A 26 4.49 -5.64 -5.16
C SER A 26 3.45 -6.75 -5.30
N GLU A 27 3.48 -7.72 -4.38
CA GLU A 27 2.48 -8.79 -4.32
C GLU A 27 1.06 -8.22 -4.14
N ALA A 28 0.88 -7.31 -3.17
CA ALA A 28 -0.38 -6.64 -2.94
C ALA A 28 -0.87 -5.89 -4.20
N ALA A 29 0.01 -5.16 -4.90
CA ALA A 29 -0.35 -4.44 -6.13
C ALA A 29 -0.76 -5.39 -7.28
N ILE A 30 -0.14 -6.56 -7.40
CA ILE A 30 -0.52 -7.59 -8.39
C ILE A 30 -1.89 -8.18 -8.05
N LYS A 31 -2.13 -8.47 -6.77
CA LYS A 31 -3.41 -9.00 -6.28
C LYS A 31 -4.54 -7.99 -6.46
N LEU A 32 -4.32 -6.72 -6.07
CA LEU A 32 -5.27 -5.62 -6.27
C LEU A 32 -5.65 -5.42 -7.73
N ARG A 33 -4.70 -5.57 -8.66
CA ARG A 33 -4.99 -5.51 -10.10
C ARG A 33 -5.77 -6.71 -10.62
N GLY A 34 -5.86 -7.81 -9.86
CA GLY A 34 -6.49 -9.04 -10.33
C GLY A 34 -5.67 -9.82 -11.35
N LYS A 35 -4.36 -9.50 -11.52
CA LYS A 35 -3.49 -10.18 -12.51
C LYS A 35 -3.27 -11.68 -12.27
N HIS A 36 -3.65 -12.17 -11.09
CA HIS A 36 -3.59 -13.58 -10.73
C HIS A 36 -4.85 -14.35 -11.16
N LEU A 37 -5.91 -13.64 -11.56
CA LEU A 37 -7.16 -14.23 -12.03
C LEU A 37 -7.10 -14.34 -13.56
N ALA A 38 -7.64 -15.44 -14.10
CA ALA A 38 -7.79 -15.60 -15.55
C ALA A 38 -8.72 -14.54 -16.16
N SER A 39 -9.66 -14.01 -15.37
CA SER A 39 -10.61 -12.96 -15.78
C SER A 39 -10.03 -11.54 -15.77
N PHE A 40 -8.70 -11.39 -15.80
CA PHE A 40 -8.05 -10.08 -15.73
C PHE A 40 -8.39 -9.21 -16.95
N ALA A 41 -8.88 -8.00 -16.69
CA ALA A 41 -9.06 -6.96 -17.71
C ALA A 41 -8.49 -5.63 -17.19
N ALA A 42 -7.62 -4.98 -17.98
CA ALA A 42 -6.88 -3.79 -17.55
C ALA A 42 -7.77 -2.57 -17.27
N ASN A 43 -8.96 -2.51 -17.84
CA ASN A 43 -9.93 -1.42 -17.69
C ASN A 43 -11.00 -1.68 -16.62
N LYS A 44 -11.03 -2.88 -16.02
CA LYS A 44 -12.02 -3.25 -15.00
C LYS A 44 -11.37 -3.36 -13.62
N VAL A 45 -12.15 -3.01 -12.60
CA VAL A 45 -11.76 -3.21 -11.21
C VAL A 45 -12.20 -4.62 -10.79
N PRO A 46 -11.31 -5.46 -10.25
CA PRO A 46 -11.67 -6.78 -9.78
C PRO A 46 -12.53 -6.69 -8.51
N LEU A 47 -13.47 -7.65 -8.36
CA LEU A 47 -14.35 -7.78 -7.19
C LEU A 47 -13.63 -8.52 -6.04
N LEU A 48 -12.49 -7.99 -5.61
CA LEU A 48 -11.70 -8.53 -4.51
C LEU A 48 -11.17 -7.42 -3.61
N GLU A 49 -10.84 -7.80 -2.38
CA GLU A 49 -10.18 -6.96 -1.40
C GLU A 49 -8.84 -7.58 -1.01
N VAL A 50 -7.80 -6.76 -0.83
CA VAL A 50 -6.51 -7.22 -0.33
C VAL A 50 -6.32 -6.67 1.06
N GLN A 51 -6.15 -7.57 2.02
CA GLN A 51 -5.85 -7.24 3.41
C GLN A 51 -4.38 -7.55 3.69
N VAL A 52 -3.63 -6.55 4.16
CA VAL A 52 -2.25 -6.74 4.61
C VAL A 52 -2.23 -6.65 6.13
N ILE A 53 -1.72 -7.69 6.79
CA ILE A 53 -1.61 -7.77 8.25
C ILE A 53 -0.15 -7.67 8.71
N ASN A 54 0.05 -7.31 9.99
CA ASN A 54 1.37 -7.22 10.63
C ASN A 54 2.35 -6.27 9.92
N ILE A 55 1.85 -5.13 9.42
CA ILE A 55 2.68 -4.19 8.65
C ILE A 55 3.82 -3.56 9.47
N ASP A 56 3.68 -3.54 10.78
CA ASP A 56 4.67 -3.07 11.74
C ASP A 56 5.87 -4.04 11.87
N LYS A 57 5.69 -5.33 11.57
CA LYS A 57 6.74 -6.38 11.66
C LYS A 57 7.48 -6.62 10.35
N VAL A 58 7.36 -5.71 9.40
CA VAL A 58 8.04 -5.79 8.10
C VAL A 58 9.55 -5.61 8.25
N ARG A 59 10.30 -6.35 7.44
CA ARG A 59 11.76 -6.25 7.41
C ARG A 59 12.21 -5.19 6.42
N PHE A 60 13.13 -4.35 6.85
CA PHE A 60 13.93 -3.49 5.99
C PHE A 60 15.30 -4.12 5.75
N THR A 61 15.82 -4.01 4.52
CA THR A 61 17.14 -4.54 4.16
C THR A 61 18.20 -3.46 4.31
N GLY A 62 19.32 -3.79 4.95
CA GLY A 62 20.47 -2.90 5.14
C GLY A 62 20.12 -1.62 5.92
N SER A 63 20.82 -0.53 5.59
CA SER A 63 20.67 0.80 6.22
C SER A 63 19.53 1.65 5.64
N LYS A 64 18.56 1.05 4.95
CA LYS A 64 17.47 1.78 4.26
C LYS A 64 16.59 2.60 5.19
N LEU A 65 16.41 2.14 6.44
CA LEU A 65 15.63 2.86 7.45
C LEU A 65 16.17 4.26 7.71
N ASP A 66 17.50 4.40 7.76
CA ASP A 66 18.16 5.64 8.12
C ASP A 66 18.59 6.46 6.89
N THR A 67 18.92 5.80 5.78
CA THR A 67 19.38 6.46 4.55
C THR A 67 18.24 7.00 3.68
N LYS A 68 17.07 6.33 3.66
CA LYS A 68 15.97 6.72 2.77
C LYS A 68 15.21 7.92 3.33
N LYS A 69 15.11 8.98 2.54
CA LYS A 69 14.34 10.19 2.85
C LYS A 69 13.18 10.33 1.85
N TYR A 70 12.03 10.77 2.35
CA TYR A 70 10.90 11.22 1.55
C TYR A 70 10.95 12.73 1.42
N TYR A 71 10.80 13.19 0.19
CA TYR A 71 10.74 14.61 -0.14
C TYR A 71 9.30 14.98 -0.53
N HIS A 72 8.89 16.17 -0.12
CA HIS A 72 7.62 16.79 -0.51
C HIS A 72 7.86 18.29 -0.67
N PHE A 73 7.45 18.84 -1.82
CA PHE A 73 7.55 20.27 -2.10
C PHE A 73 6.16 20.90 -2.05
N SER A 74 6.02 22.02 -1.33
CA SER A 74 4.74 22.71 -1.20
C SER A 74 4.37 23.62 -2.38
N GLY A 75 5.31 23.93 -3.28
CA GLY A 75 5.09 24.86 -4.41
C GLY A 75 5.70 26.25 -4.19
N TYR A 76 6.07 26.60 -2.95
CA TYR A 76 6.69 27.89 -2.61
C TYR A 76 8.22 27.78 -2.55
N PRO A 77 8.98 28.85 -2.86
CA PRO A 77 10.42 28.90 -2.64
C PRO A 77 10.77 28.52 -1.18
N GLY A 78 11.73 27.61 -0.99
CA GLY A 78 12.09 27.07 0.33
C GLY A 78 11.10 26.04 0.91
N GLY A 79 10.02 25.70 0.20
CA GLY A 79 8.96 24.79 0.64
C GLY A 79 9.28 23.29 0.63
N LEU A 80 10.56 22.90 0.57
CA LEU A 80 10.99 21.50 0.54
C LEU A 80 10.98 20.91 1.95
N ARG A 81 10.13 19.92 2.18
CA ARG A 81 10.09 19.13 3.42
C ARG A 81 10.72 17.78 3.17
N GLN A 82 11.59 17.37 4.09
CA GLN A 82 12.20 16.05 4.12
C GLN A 82 11.76 15.31 5.38
N THR A 83 11.48 14.01 5.25
CA THR A 83 11.14 13.14 6.38
C THR A 83 11.86 11.81 6.19
N SER A 84 12.51 11.29 7.23
CA SER A 84 13.20 10.00 7.12
C SER A 84 12.19 8.86 7.04
N LEU A 85 12.57 7.76 6.38
CA LEU A 85 11.76 6.54 6.32
C LEU A 85 11.43 6.03 7.72
N ARG A 86 12.41 6.06 8.63
CA ARG A 86 12.22 5.70 10.05
C ARG A 86 11.14 6.51 10.73
N GLN A 87 11.13 7.84 10.55
CA GLN A 87 10.11 8.71 11.15
C GLN A 87 8.72 8.48 10.57
N GLU A 88 8.59 8.34 9.25
CA GLU A 88 7.31 8.05 8.59
C GLU A 88 6.77 6.67 9.00
N PHE A 89 7.65 5.67 9.08
CA PHE A 89 7.27 4.32 9.49
C PHE A 89 6.80 4.28 10.96
N ALA A 90 7.50 4.97 11.86
CA ALA A 90 7.10 5.08 13.26
C ALA A 90 5.76 5.82 13.42
N LYS A 91 5.53 6.88 12.63
CA LYS A 91 4.31 7.68 12.71
C LYS A 91 3.08 6.93 12.21
N ASN A 92 3.16 6.35 11.01
CA ASN A 92 2.05 5.60 10.44
C ASN A 92 2.53 4.63 9.34
N PRO A 93 2.84 3.36 9.69
CA PRO A 93 3.35 2.39 8.74
C PRO A 93 2.30 2.02 7.68
N ALA A 94 1.01 2.05 8.04
CA ALA A 94 -0.08 1.79 7.10
C ALA A 94 -0.16 2.87 6.01
N ARG A 95 -0.03 4.15 6.38
CA ARG A 95 0.00 5.27 5.43
C ARG A 95 1.21 5.18 4.49
N LEU A 96 2.38 4.86 5.05
CA LEU A 96 3.59 4.65 4.28
C LEU A 96 3.40 3.51 3.26
N PHE A 97 2.89 2.37 3.71
CA PHE A 97 2.65 1.22 2.83
C PHE A 97 1.62 1.53 1.75
N ARG A 98 0.51 2.21 2.10
CA ARG A 98 -0.50 2.68 1.15
C ARG A 98 0.11 3.61 0.09
N ARG A 99 1.04 4.51 0.48
CA ARG A 99 1.76 5.39 -0.45
C ARG A 99 2.64 4.59 -1.41
N ILE A 100 3.32 3.55 -0.93
CA ILE A 100 4.17 2.69 -1.76
C ILE A 100 3.32 1.92 -2.77
N VAL A 101 2.25 1.25 -2.31
CA VAL A 101 1.35 0.48 -3.20
C VAL A 101 0.69 1.40 -4.23
N LYS A 102 0.27 2.60 -3.85
CA LYS A 102 -0.28 3.60 -4.78
C LYS A 102 0.66 3.88 -5.95
N GLN A 103 1.97 3.95 -5.69
CA GLN A 103 2.98 4.19 -6.73
C GLN A 103 3.26 2.96 -7.62
N MET A 104 2.85 1.76 -7.20
CA MET A 104 2.98 0.52 -7.98
C MET A 104 1.76 0.24 -8.87
N LEU A 105 0.68 1.00 -8.69
CA LEU A 105 -0.54 0.92 -9.49
C LEU A 105 -0.47 1.81 -10.75
N PRO A 106 -1.22 1.49 -11.82
CA PRO A 106 -1.27 2.32 -13.02
C PRO A 106 -1.70 3.75 -12.67
N LYS A 107 -1.09 4.75 -13.31
CA LYS A 107 -1.36 6.17 -13.05
C LYS A 107 -2.58 6.65 -13.84
N ASN A 108 -3.75 6.12 -13.52
CA ASN A 108 -5.02 6.46 -14.16
C ASN A 108 -6.14 6.64 -13.12
N LYS A 109 -7.38 6.90 -13.58
CA LYS A 109 -8.55 7.06 -12.70
C LYS A 109 -8.85 5.81 -11.85
N LEU A 110 -8.45 4.62 -12.32
CA LEU A 110 -8.63 3.37 -11.59
C LEU A 110 -7.67 3.26 -10.39
N ASN A 111 -6.56 4.01 -10.36
CA ASN A 111 -5.60 3.98 -9.26
C ASN A 111 -6.28 4.16 -7.90
N SER A 112 -7.08 5.23 -7.76
CA SER A 112 -7.77 5.56 -6.52
C SER A 112 -8.83 4.51 -6.17
N VAL A 113 -9.50 3.95 -7.17
CA VAL A 113 -10.53 2.92 -6.95
C VAL A 113 -9.90 1.62 -6.47
N LEU A 114 -8.83 1.16 -7.12
CA LEU A 114 -8.06 -0.02 -6.72
C LEU A 114 -7.46 0.14 -5.32
N LEU A 115 -6.97 1.35 -4.99
CA LEU A 115 -6.40 1.63 -3.69
C LEU A 115 -7.45 1.60 -2.57
N ASN A 116 -8.73 1.82 -2.87
CA ASN A 116 -9.80 1.72 -1.88
C ASN A 116 -10.08 0.26 -1.48
N ASN A 117 -9.72 -0.71 -2.33
CA ASN A 117 -9.84 -2.14 -2.03
C ASN A 117 -8.62 -2.68 -1.23
N LEU A 118 -7.72 -1.79 -0.78
CA LEU A 118 -6.58 -2.14 0.06
C LEU A 118 -6.87 -1.78 1.51
N THR A 119 -6.96 -2.81 2.34
CA THR A 119 -7.09 -2.71 3.80
C THR A 119 -5.76 -3.08 4.45
N ILE A 120 -5.30 -2.27 5.39
CA ILE A 120 -3.99 -2.45 6.05
C ILE A 120 -4.23 -2.46 7.55
N SER A 121 -3.74 -3.52 8.20
CA SER A 121 -3.85 -3.73 9.64
C SER A 121 -2.46 -3.76 10.27
N GLN A 122 -2.33 -3.09 11.41
CA GLN A 122 -1.17 -3.22 12.31
C GLN A 122 -1.44 -4.36 13.28
N SER A 123 -0.39 -4.96 13.85
CA SER A 123 -0.60 -5.89 14.95
C SER A 123 -1.25 -5.13 16.12
N ARG A 124 -2.38 -5.61 16.62
CA ARG A 124 -2.88 -5.21 17.93
C ARG A 124 -1.86 -5.70 18.94
N THR A 125 -1.03 -4.79 19.44
CA THR A 125 -0.38 -5.00 20.73
C THR A 125 -1.46 -4.74 21.78
N GLU A 126 -1.72 -5.73 22.62
CA GLU A 126 -2.61 -5.63 23.79
C GLU A 126 -2.08 -4.63 24.81
#